data_AF-A0A9E5AXZ8-F1
#
_entry.id   AF-A0A9E5AXZ8-F1
#
_cell.length_a   1.000
_cell.length_b   1.000
_cell.length_c   1.000
_cell.angle_alpha   90.00
_cell.angle_beta   90.00
_cell.angle_gamma   90.00
#
_symmetry.space_group_name_H-M   'P 1'
#
loop_
_entity.id
_entity.type
_entity.pdbx_description
1 polymer ?
#
loop_
_entity_poly.entity_id
_entity_poly.type
_entity_poly.pdbx_seq_one_letter_code
_entity_poly.pdbx_strand_id
1 'polypeptide(L)'
;MPTGETVNLKEKVRHLSDKPGVYLMKDRLGRIIYVGKAKNLKKRVSTYFTPSRAMTWHPKIRALIEMIADFDVHEVRSEPEALILEGKLIKQWKPKYNTDFTDDKRFLLVRVDLAEELPRFRLTRFKKEDRSRYFGPFAHSGLLRKSLAQIRRQFGILLGDATPQKRPDGTWQLYDDVRQELYGFENTVTPDAYRARV
;
A
#
# COMPACT_ATOMS: atom_id res chain seq x y z
N MET A 1 29.16 -25.34 -19.61
CA MET A 1 28.80 -25.38 -18.18
C MET A 1 28.91 -23.97 -17.64
N PRO A 2 27.86 -23.30 -17.13
CA PRO A 2 28.07 -22.03 -16.49
C PRO A 2 28.84 -22.31 -15.19
N THR A 3 29.99 -21.65 -15.06
CA THR A 3 30.84 -21.62 -13.87
C THR A 3 30.00 -21.14 -12.69
N GLY A 4 29.61 -22.07 -11.81
CA GLY A 4 28.83 -21.75 -10.62
C GLY A 4 29.71 -21.08 -9.58
N GLU A 5 29.83 -19.76 -9.64
CA GLU A 5 30.22 -18.98 -8.47
C GLU A 5 29.25 -19.32 -7.34
N THR A 6 29.75 -19.98 -6.30
CA THR A 6 28.97 -20.24 -5.09
C THR A 6 28.70 -18.90 -4.43
N VAL A 7 27.47 -18.40 -4.57
CA VAL A 7 27.04 -17.14 -3.95
C VAL A 7 27.26 -17.22 -2.44
N ASN A 8 28.18 -16.43 -1.91
CA ASN A 8 28.39 -16.33 -0.47
C ASN A 8 27.27 -15.49 0.15
N LEU A 9 26.20 -16.14 0.59
CA LEU A 9 25.04 -15.46 1.18
C LEU A 9 25.41 -14.59 2.38
N LYS A 10 26.39 -15.00 3.20
CA LYS A 10 26.82 -14.21 4.37
C LYS A 10 27.46 -12.89 3.94
N GLU A 11 28.25 -12.92 2.87
CA GLU A 11 28.86 -11.73 2.29
C GLU A 11 27.80 -10.81 1.65
N LYS A 12 26.89 -11.38 0.85
CA LYS A 12 25.76 -10.65 0.27
C LYS A 12 24.92 -9.93 1.32
N VAL A 13 24.70 -10.57 2.48
CA VAL A 13 24.00 -9.96 3.62
C VAL A 13 24.77 -8.79 4.24
N ARG A 14 26.11 -8.84 4.29
CA ARG A 14 26.93 -7.76 4.87
C ARG A 14 26.79 -6.44 4.09
N HIS A 15 26.56 -6.54 2.78
CA HIS A 15 26.34 -5.41 1.88
C HIS A 15 24.92 -4.84 1.89
N LEU A 16 23.97 -5.47 2.60
CA LEU A 16 22.63 -4.92 2.73
C LEU A 16 22.63 -3.61 3.54
N SER A 17 21.76 -2.69 3.15
CA SER A 17 21.53 -1.47 3.90
C SER A 17 20.61 -1.69 5.10
N ASP A 18 20.63 -0.71 6.01
CA ASP A 18 19.77 -0.66 7.18
C ASP A 18 18.38 -0.04 6.91
N LYS A 19 18.01 0.14 5.62
CA LYS A 19 16.75 0.76 5.18
C LYS A 19 15.57 -0.23 5.17
N PRO A 20 14.33 0.28 5.13
CA PRO A 20 13.16 -0.56 4.90
C PRO A 20 13.15 -1.09 3.47
N GLY A 21 12.53 -2.26 3.27
CA GLY A 21 12.49 -2.91 1.98
C GLY A 21 11.76 -4.24 1.97
N VAL A 22 11.74 -4.85 0.81
CA VAL A 22 11.22 -6.20 0.57
C VAL A 22 12.38 -7.09 0.14
N TYR A 23 12.46 -8.30 0.68
CA TYR A 23 13.43 -9.31 0.28
C TYR A 23 12.71 -10.51 -0.36
N LEU A 24 13.37 -11.11 -1.35
CA LEU A 24 12.88 -12.24 -2.13
C LEU A 24 13.87 -13.38 -2.00
N MET A 25 13.50 -14.46 -1.32
CA MET A 25 14.33 -15.65 -1.22
C MET A 25 14.13 -16.53 -2.44
N LYS A 26 15.23 -17.06 -2.99
CA LYS A 26 15.25 -17.90 -4.18
C LYS A 26 15.83 -19.28 -3.91
N ASP A 27 15.31 -20.28 -4.62
CA ASP A 27 15.92 -21.60 -4.65
C ASP A 27 17.10 -21.69 -5.65
N ARG A 28 17.75 -22.85 -5.70
CA ARG A 28 18.87 -23.14 -6.63
C ARG A 28 18.51 -23.04 -8.11
N LEU A 29 17.23 -23.02 -8.46
CA LEU A 29 16.73 -22.82 -9.82
C LEU A 29 16.38 -21.36 -10.10
N GLY A 30 16.64 -20.45 -9.15
CA GLY A 30 16.32 -19.04 -9.24
C GLY A 30 14.84 -18.71 -8.99
N ARG A 31 14.02 -19.67 -8.54
CA ARG A 31 12.59 -19.45 -8.30
C ARG A 31 12.37 -18.74 -6.98
N ILE A 32 11.49 -17.74 -6.97
CA ILE A 32 11.13 -17.04 -5.73
C ILE A 32 10.28 -17.97 -4.86
N ILE A 33 10.81 -18.37 -3.71
CA ILE A 33 10.18 -19.31 -2.78
C ILE A 33 9.57 -18.61 -1.56
N TYR A 34 10.01 -17.40 -1.25
CA TYR A 34 9.46 -16.57 -0.18
C TYR A 34 9.68 -15.08 -0.45
N VAL A 35 8.71 -14.26 -0.09
CA VAL A 35 8.80 -12.79 -0.10
C VAL A 35 8.45 -12.28 1.29
N GLY A 36 9.23 -11.34 1.82
CA GLY A 36 8.92 -10.69 3.08
C GLY A 36 9.39 -9.25 3.13
N LYS A 37 8.76 -8.44 3.99
CA LYS A 37 9.18 -7.05 4.25
C LYS A 37 10.05 -6.91 5.50
N ALA A 38 10.82 -5.84 5.55
CA ALA A 38 11.66 -5.47 6.69
C ALA A 38 11.63 -3.96 6.93
N LYS A 39 11.68 -3.54 8.20
CA LYS A 39 12.00 -2.16 8.59
C LYS A 39 13.49 -1.84 8.36
N ASN A 40 14.32 -2.87 8.46
CA ASN A 40 15.75 -2.85 8.26
C ASN A 40 16.14 -4.16 7.57
N LEU A 41 16.52 -4.08 6.30
CA LEU A 41 16.84 -5.25 5.47
C LEU A 41 18.00 -6.06 6.05
N LYS A 42 19.11 -5.41 6.39
CA LYS A 42 20.30 -6.08 6.94
C LYS A 42 20.00 -6.90 8.18
N LYS A 43 19.34 -6.33 9.19
CA LYS A 43 18.97 -7.00 10.44
C LYS A 43 18.01 -8.16 10.19
N ARG A 44 17.00 -7.95 9.34
CA ARG A 44 15.98 -8.97 9.08
C ARG A 44 16.56 -10.15 8.30
N VAL A 45 17.29 -9.90 7.22
CA VAL A 45 17.86 -10.95 6.38
C VAL A 45 18.97 -11.72 7.11
N SER A 46 19.82 -11.02 7.89
CA SER A 46 20.86 -11.68 8.71
C SER A 46 20.30 -12.76 9.64
N THR A 47 19.07 -12.56 10.14
CA THR A 47 18.41 -13.47 11.10
C THR A 47 18.22 -14.89 10.54
N TYR A 48 18.10 -15.05 9.21
CA TYR A 48 17.96 -16.37 8.58
C TYR A 48 19.28 -17.18 8.59
N PHE A 49 20.41 -16.50 8.65
CA PHE A 49 21.74 -17.10 8.52
C PHE A 49 22.53 -17.14 9.84
N THR A 50 21.86 -16.86 10.96
CA THR A 50 22.45 -16.93 12.31
C THR A 50 22.31 -18.37 12.86
N PRO A 51 23.40 -19.12 13.05
CA PRO A 51 23.34 -20.54 13.45
C PRO A 51 22.64 -20.78 14.80
N SER A 52 22.80 -19.87 15.76
CA SER A 52 22.19 -20.02 17.10
C SER A 52 20.66 -20.01 17.10
N ARG A 53 20.03 -19.57 16.01
CA ARG A 53 18.56 -19.57 15.85
C ARG A 53 18.04 -20.78 15.10
N ALA A 54 18.92 -21.56 14.44
CA ALA A 54 18.53 -22.68 13.60
C ALA A 54 17.64 -23.70 14.34
N MET A 55 17.98 -24.02 15.59
CA MET A 55 17.28 -25.01 16.40
C MET A 55 15.88 -24.54 16.88
N THR A 56 15.69 -23.22 17.05
CA THR A 56 14.47 -22.64 17.63
C THR A 56 13.41 -22.24 16.60
N TRP A 57 13.71 -22.33 15.31
CA TRP A 57 12.74 -22.03 14.26
C TRP A 57 11.65 -23.10 14.15
N HIS A 58 10.44 -22.63 13.85
CA HIS A 58 9.33 -23.49 13.44
C HIS A 58 9.73 -24.34 12.21
N PRO A 59 9.31 -25.62 12.10
CA PRO A 59 9.72 -26.53 11.02
C PRO A 59 9.58 -25.95 9.60
N LYS A 60 8.47 -25.23 9.32
CA LYS A 60 8.25 -24.56 8.03
C LYS A 60 9.35 -23.54 7.67
N ILE A 61 9.86 -22.80 8.65
CA ILE A 61 10.91 -21.80 8.44
C ILE A 61 12.27 -22.48 8.25
N ARG A 62 12.56 -23.58 8.96
CA ARG A 62 13.78 -24.37 8.74
C ARG A 62 13.83 -24.92 7.31
N ALA A 63 12.74 -25.55 6.87
CA ALA A 63 12.61 -26.06 5.51
C ALA A 63 12.67 -24.95 4.43
N LEU A 64 12.26 -23.72 4.76
CA LEU A 64 12.49 -22.57 3.89
C LEU A 64 13.99 -22.26 3.80
N ILE A 65 14.67 -22.10 4.95
CA ILE A 65 16.09 -21.71 5.02
C ILE A 65 16.97 -22.69 4.25
N GLU A 66 16.73 -24.00 4.39
CA GLU A 66 17.47 -25.06 3.68
C GLU A 66 17.35 -24.95 2.15
N MET A 67 16.26 -24.36 1.65
CA MET A 67 16.02 -24.19 0.22
C MET A 67 16.59 -22.89 -0.34
N ILE A 68 17.04 -21.95 0.49
CA ILE A 68 17.56 -20.66 0.04
C ILE A 68 18.93 -20.88 -0.60
N ALA A 69 19.03 -20.62 -1.90
CA ALA A 69 20.30 -20.58 -2.63
C ALA A 69 20.73 -19.15 -2.97
N ASP A 70 19.79 -18.20 -3.04
CA ASP A 70 20.04 -16.78 -3.28
C ASP A 70 18.91 -15.92 -2.72
N PHE A 71 19.10 -14.59 -2.67
CA PHE A 71 18.03 -13.64 -2.38
C PHE A 71 18.24 -12.30 -3.08
N ASP A 72 17.15 -11.59 -3.39
CA ASP A 72 17.19 -10.20 -3.84
C ASP A 72 16.55 -9.27 -2.82
N VAL A 73 16.82 -7.97 -2.94
CA VAL A 73 16.15 -6.94 -2.14
C VAL A 73 15.69 -5.77 -3.01
N HIS A 74 14.56 -5.18 -2.62
CA HIS A 74 14.09 -3.89 -3.10
C HIS A 74 14.03 -2.93 -1.91
N GLU A 75 14.94 -1.96 -1.88
CA GLU A 75 14.88 -0.86 -0.92
C GLU A 75 13.69 0.05 -1.23
N VAL A 76 13.05 0.53 -0.19
CA VAL A 76 11.95 1.50 -0.29
C VAL A 76 12.18 2.63 0.70
N ARG A 77 11.34 3.68 0.63
CA ARG A 77 11.51 4.87 1.46
C ARG A 77 10.86 4.73 2.83
N SER A 78 9.90 3.81 2.98
CA SER A 78 9.12 3.69 4.21
C SER A 78 8.53 2.29 4.42
N GLU A 79 8.16 1.97 5.67
CA GLU A 79 7.50 0.69 5.99
C GLU A 79 6.14 0.50 5.28
N PRO A 80 5.28 1.53 5.14
CA PRO A 80 4.05 1.43 4.35
C PRO A 80 4.31 1.03 2.89
N GLU A 81 5.35 1.57 2.27
CA GLU A 81 5.74 1.22 0.91
C GLU A 81 6.22 -0.23 0.83
N ALA A 82 6.98 -0.69 1.83
CA ALA A 82 7.44 -2.08 1.91
C ALA A 82 6.25 -3.05 2.01
N LEU A 83 5.22 -2.70 2.79
CA LEU A 83 3.99 -3.49 2.90
C LEU A 83 3.24 -3.59 1.57
N ILE A 84 3.14 -2.47 0.84
CA ILE A 84 2.47 -2.45 -0.47
C ILE A 84 3.23 -3.31 -1.48
N LEU A 85 4.56 -3.13 -1.56
CA LEU A 85 5.40 -3.85 -2.49
C LEU A 85 5.46 -5.36 -2.18
N GLU A 86 5.55 -5.73 -0.90
CA GLU A 86 5.49 -7.13 -0.46
C GLU A 86 4.18 -7.78 -0.92
N GLY A 87 3.04 -7.15 -0.62
CA GLY A 87 1.74 -7.68 -1.03
C GLY A 87 1.61 -7.81 -2.55
N LYS A 88 2.15 -6.85 -3.33
CA LYS A 88 2.20 -6.92 -4.80
C LYS A 88 3.03 -8.13 -5.28
N LEU A 89 4.22 -8.30 -4.73
CA LEU A 89 5.16 -9.36 -5.14
C LEU A 89 4.65 -10.75 -4.74
N ILE A 90 4.03 -10.89 -3.58
CA ILE A 90 3.39 -12.16 -3.17
C ILE A 90 2.25 -12.53 -4.12
N LYS A 91 1.41 -11.56 -4.52
CA LYS A 91 0.34 -11.81 -5.49
C LYS A 91 0.88 -12.16 -6.88
N GLN A 92 1.99 -11.53 -7.29
CA GLN A 92 2.64 -11.77 -8.58
C GLN A 92 3.28 -13.16 -8.64
N TRP A 93 4.05 -13.54 -7.63
CA TRP A 93 4.90 -14.73 -7.65
C TRP A 93 4.30 -15.96 -6.96
N LYS A 94 3.29 -15.76 -6.11
CA LYS A 94 2.65 -16.80 -5.27
C LYS A 94 3.65 -17.79 -4.67
N PRO A 95 4.64 -17.31 -3.89
CA PRO A 95 5.75 -18.15 -3.46
C PRO A 95 5.29 -19.25 -2.51
N LYS A 96 5.83 -20.47 -2.68
CA LYS A 96 5.43 -21.68 -1.94
C LYS A 96 5.38 -21.51 -0.40
N TYR A 97 6.31 -20.75 0.18
CA TYR A 97 6.43 -20.64 1.64
C TYR A 97 5.68 -19.45 2.24
N ASN A 98 5.18 -18.51 1.43
CA ASN A 98 4.23 -17.52 1.90
C ASN A 98 2.92 -18.25 2.21
N THR A 99 2.46 -18.18 3.46
CA THR A 99 1.12 -18.68 3.81
C THR A 99 0.11 -17.95 2.94
N ASP A 100 -0.89 -18.67 2.42
CA ASP A 100 -1.91 -18.10 1.55
C ASP A 100 -2.43 -16.81 2.21
N PHE A 101 -2.26 -15.68 1.52
CA PHE A 101 -2.94 -14.43 1.84
C PHE A 101 -4.42 -14.69 1.64
N THR A 102 -5.04 -15.31 2.64
CA THR A 102 -6.47 -15.64 2.71
C THR A 102 -7.31 -14.36 2.75
N ASP A 103 -6.67 -13.24 3.08
CA ASP A 103 -7.26 -11.92 3.02
C ASP A 103 -6.86 -11.23 1.71
N ASP A 104 -7.68 -11.37 0.66
CA ASP A 104 -7.57 -10.61 -0.59
C ASP A 104 -7.95 -9.12 -0.40
N LYS A 105 -7.56 -8.52 0.73
CA LYS A 105 -7.71 -7.08 0.98
C LYS A 105 -6.67 -6.33 0.16
N ARG A 106 -6.99 -6.12 -1.12
CA ARG A 106 -6.36 -5.09 -1.95
C ARG A 106 -6.33 -3.77 -1.18
N PHE A 107 -5.20 -3.09 -1.17
CA PHE A 107 -5.06 -1.78 -0.52
C PHE A 107 -6.09 -0.77 -1.04
N LEU A 108 -6.49 0.18 -0.19
CA LEU A 108 -7.44 1.21 -0.60
C LEU A 108 -6.76 2.24 -1.50
N LEU A 109 -7.54 2.76 -2.43
CA LEU A 109 -7.25 3.87 -3.32
C LEU A 109 -8.29 4.97 -3.06
N VAL A 110 -7.92 6.21 -3.36
CA VAL A 110 -8.86 7.33 -3.45
C VAL A 110 -9.10 7.61 -4.91
N ARG A 111 -10.34 7.45 -5.38
CA ARG A 111 -10.80 7.81 -6.72
C ARG A 111 -11.45 9.18 -6.65
N VAL A 112 -11.09 10.06 -7.57
CA VAL A 112 -11.73 11.37 -7.78
C VAL A 112 -12.11 11.48 -9.25
N ASP A 113 -13.42 11.51 -9.51
CA ASP A 113 -13.94 11.67 -10.86
C ASP A 113 -14.18 13.14 -11.14
N LEU A 114 -13.31 13.74 -11.95
CA LEU A 114 -13.38 15.17 -12.26
C LEU A 114 -14.46 15.49 -13.31
N ALA A 115 -15.02 14.48 -13.99
CA ALA A 115 -16.08 14.69 -14.97
C ALA A 115 -17.47 14.88 -14.32
N GLU A 116 -17.64 14.51 -13.06
CA GLU A 116 -18.89 14.74 -12.32
C GLU A 116 -19.12 16.24 -12.08
N GLU A 117 -20.39 16.66 -12.06
CA GLU A 117 -20.80 18.05 -11.76
C GLU A 117 -20.26 18.49 -10.40
N LEU A 118 -20.30 17.58 -9.41
CA LEU A 118 -19.67 17.73 -8.10
C LEU A 118 -18.69 16.57 -7.85
N PRO A 119 -17.39 16.72 -8.19
CA PRO A 119 -16.40 15.68 -7.98
C PRO A 119 -16.33 15.20 -6.53
N ARG A 120 -16.25 13.88 -6.34
CA ARG A 120 -16.22 13.26 -5.00
C ARG A 120 -14.99 12.40 -4.79
N PHE A 121 -14.47 12.43 -3.56
CA PHE A 121 -13.40 11.55 -3.11
C PHE A 121 -14.00 10.24 -2.60
N ARG A 122 -13.87 9.18 -3.40
CA ARG A 122 -14.41 7.85 -3.11
C ARG A 122 -13.31 6.86 -2.80
N LEU A 123 -13.54 6.01 -1.80
CA LEU A 123 -12.63 4.90 -1.50
C LEU A 123 -12.96 3.70 -2.39
N THR A 124 -11.94 3.14 -3.04
CA THR A 124 -12.06 1.94 -3.87
C THR A 124 -10.86 1.03 -3.68
N ARG A 125 -10.98 -0.24 -4.06
CA ARG A 125 -9.87 -1.21 -4.10
C ARG A 125 -9.44 -1.55 -5.52
N PHE A 126 -10.14 -0.99 -6.50
CA PHE A 126 -9.95 -1.26 -7.91
C PHE A 126 -9.77 0.06 -8.66
N LYS A 127 -8.72 0.10 -9.48
CA LYS A 127 -8.58 1.11 -10.52
C LYS A 127 -9.38 0.63 -11.74
N LYS A 128 -10.17 1.52 -12.33
CA LYS A 128 -10.82 1.32 -13.62
C LYS A 128 -10.10 2.17 -14.65
N GLU A 129 -10.17 1.78 -15.92
CA GLU A 129 -9.78 2.66 -17.03
C GLU A 129 -10.92 3.65 -17.29
N ASP A 130 -11.11 4.54 -16.32
CA ASP A 130 -11.98 5.70 -16.45
C ASP A 130 -11.12 6.97 -16.45
N ARG A 131 -11.71 8.12 -16.78
CA ARG A 131 -11.02 9.42 -16.75
C ARG A 131 -10.84 9.97 -15.33
N SER A 132 -10.98 9.12 -14.29
CA SER A 132 -10.81 9.54 -12.90
C SER A 132 -9.34 9.55 -12.48
N ARG A 133 -9.03 10.38 -11.50
CA ARG A 133 -7.74 10.39 -10.81
C ARG A 133 -7.77 9.37 -9.69
N TYR A 134 -6.68 8.61 -9.54
CA TYR A 134 -6.51 7.62 -8.48
C TYR A 134 -5.26 7.93 -7.67
N PHE A 135 -5.40 7.97 -6.35
CA PHE A 135 -4.30 8.13 -5.41
C PHE A 135 -4.12 6.87 -4.56
N GLY A 136 -2.88 6.55 -4.22
CA GLY A 136 -2.50 5.34 -3.50
C GLY A 136 -1.83 4.30 -4.41
N PRO A 137 -1.84 3.01 -4.03
CA PRO A 137 -2.53 2.41 -2.88
C PRO A 137 -2.04 2.90 -1.51
N PHE A 138 -2.92 2.88 -0.51
CA PHE A 138 -2.60 3.25 0.87
C PHE A 138 -2.52 2.02 1.78
N ALA A 139 -1.42 1.90 2.50
CA ALA A 139 -1.13 0.80 3.43
C ALA A 139 -2.12 0.73 4.61
N HIS A 140 -2.55 1.88 5.13
CA HIS A 140 -3.35 1.99 6.36
C HIS A 140 -4.70 2.66 6.08
N SER A 141 -5.76 1.84 6.03
CA SER A 141 -7.13 2.32 5.76
C SER A 141 -7.65 3.30 6.81
N GLY A 142 -7.32 3.09 8.09
CA GLY A 142 -7.74 3.97 9.18
C GLY A 142 -7.15 5.37 9.08
N LEU A 143 -5.84 5.47 8.80
CA LEU A 143 -5.17 6.77 8.59
C LEU A 143 -5.74 7.48 7.36
N LEU A 144 -5.95 6.75 6.26
CA LEU A 144 -6.56 7.30 5.05
C LEU A 144 -7.94 7.93 5.32
N ARG A 145 -8.82 7.24 6.05
CA ARG A 145 -10.15 7.76 6.42
C ARG A 145 -10.06 9.01 7.27
N LYS A 146 -9.13 9.04 8.25
CA LYS A 146 -8.88 10.23 9.07
C LYS A 146 -8.38 11.40 8.23
N SER A 147 -7.45 11.17 7.31
CA SER A 147 -6.95 12.20 6.39
C SER A 147 -8.06 12.75 5.49
N LEU A 148 -8.89 11.89 4.90
CA LEU A 148 -10.04 12.35 4.09
C LEU A 148 -11.05 13.15 4.91
N ALA A 149 -11.31 12.76 6.16
CA ALA A 149 -12.18 13.52 7.06
C ALA A 149 -11.59 14.91 7.37
N GLN A 150 -10.27 15.03 7.53
CA GLN A 150 -9.59 16.31 7.70
C GLN A 150 -9.65 17.17 6.44
N ILE A 151 -9.41 16.60 5.26
CA ILE A 151 -9.52 17.33 3.98
C ILE A 151 -10.97 17.81 3.77
N ARG A 152 -11.98 16.98 4.05
CA ARG A 152 -13.40 17.38 4.05
C ARG A 152 -13.64 18.58 4.97
N ARG A 153 -13.06 18.55 6.17
CA ARG A 153 -13.20 19.63 7.15
C ARG A 153 -12.53 20.93 6.71
N GLN A 154 -11.36 20.85 6.08
CA GLN A 154 -10.58 22.02 5.71
C GLN A 154 -11.04 22.66 4.40
N PHE A 155 -11.47 21.86 3.44
CA PHE A 155 -11.77 22.31 2.07
C PHE A 155 -13.24 22.15 1.68
N GLY A 156 -14.07 21.54 2.52
CA GLY A 156 -15.49 21.33 2.21
C GLY A 156 -15.75 20.37 1.04
N ILE A 157 -14.78 19.51 0.69
CA ILE A 157 -14.93 18.51 -0.37
C ILE A 157 -15.97 17.44 -0.01
N LEU A 158 -16.64 16.89 -1.01
CA LEU A 158 -17.56 15.77 -0.86
C LEU A 158 -16.80 14.44 -0.82
N LEU A 159 -17.14 13.63 0.18
CA LEU A 159 -16.77 12.23 0.24
C LEU A 159 -17.89 11.36 -0.35
N GLY A 160 -17.61 10.06 -0.54
CA GLY A 160 -18.56 9.13 -1.15
C GLY A 160 -19.89 8.95 -0.42
N ASP A 161 -19.96 9.30 0.87
CA ASP A 161 -21.16 9.24 1.73
C ASP A 161 -22.06 10.48 1.62
N ALA A 162 -21.63 11.55 0.95
CA ALA A 162 -22.38 12.80 0.89
C ALA A 162 -23.58 12.73 -0.08
N THR A 163 -24.66 13.43 0.24
CA THR A 163 -25.90 13.51 -0.56
C THR A 163 -26.29 14.96 -0.82
N PRO A 164 -25.55 15.69 -1.67
CA PRO A 164 -25.84 17.08 -1.97
C PRO A 164 -27.20 17.21 -2.69
N GLN A 165 -27.91 18.31 -2.45
CA GLN A 165 -29.22 18.60 -3.04
C GLN A 165 -29.13 19.78 -4.00
N LYS A 166 -29.64 19.61 -5.22
CA LYS A 166 -29.72 20.67 -6.24
C LYS A 166 -30.90 21.58 -5.94
N ARG A 167 -30.68 22.89 -5.98
CA ARG A 167 -31.69 23.92 -5.74
C ARG A 167 -32.27 24.45 -7.06
N PRO A 168 -33.46 25.08 -7.04
CA PRO A 168 -34.09 25.65 -8.24
C PRO A 168 -33.26 26.74 -8.93
N ASP A 169 -32.41 27.44 -8.18
CA ASP A 169 -31.51 28.49 -8.67
C ASP A 169 -30.22 27.95 -9.34
N GLY A 170 -30.09 26.62 -9.46
CA GLY A 170 -28.92 25.96 -10.04
C GLY A 170 -27.74 25.77 -9.08
N THR A 171 -27.86 26.25 -7.83
CA THR A 171 -26.87 25.98 -6.79
C THR A 171 -27.07 24.61 -6.15
N TRP A 172 -26.07 24.17 -5.40
CA TRP A 172 -26.07 22.92 -4.67
C TRP A 172 -25.85 23.16 -3.19
N GLN A 173 -26.73 22.59 -2.37
CA GLN A 173 -26.51 22.45 -0.93
C GLN A 173 -25.70 21.17 -0.70
N LEU A 174 -24.47 21.29 -0.21
CA LEU A 174 -23.51 20.19 -0.12
C LEU A 174 -23.83 19.22 1.04
N TYR A 175 -24.23 19.77 2.18
CA TYR A 175 -24.56 19.05 3.41
C TYR A 175 -25.89 19.54 3.99
N ASP A 176 -26.56 18.67 4.75
CA ASP A 176 -27.81 18.94 5.45
C ASP A 176 -27.61 19.42 6.91
N ASP A 177 -26.36 19.55 7.34
CA ASP A 177 -25.97 19.93 8.70
C ASP A 177 -25.30 21.32 8.78
N VAL A 178 -25.07 21.78 10.02
CA VAL A 178 -24.47 23.09 10.36
C VAL A 178 -22.96 23.17 10.07
N ARG A 179 -22.42 22.35 9.16
CA ARG A 179 -20.98 22.33 8.85
C ARG A 179 -20.44 23.66 8.34
N GLN A 180 -21.29 24.51 7.75
CA GLN A 180 -20.93 25.87 7.39
C GLN A 180 -20.44 26.66 8.60
N GLU A 181 -21.17 26.57 9.72
CA GLU A 181 -20.87 27.28 10.97
C GLU A 181 -19.64 26.69 11.65
N LEU A 182 -19.43 25.38 11.51
CA LEU A 182 -18.30 24.67 12.14
C LEU A 182 -16.98 24.86 11.38
N TYR A 183 -17.02 24.96 10.06
CA TYR A 183 -15.83 24.84 9.21
C TYR A 183 -15.55 26.07 8.33
N GLY A 184 -16.43 27.08 8.35
CA GLY A 184 -16.18 28.39 7.74
C GLY A 184 -16.24 28.44 6.22
N PHE A 185 -16.69 27.36 5.55
CA PHE A 185 -16.92 27.34 4.11
C PHE A 185 -18.41 27.38 3.78
N GLU A 186 -18.77 28.02 2.66
CA GLU A 186 -20.16 28.04 2.20
C GLU A 186 -20.66 26.63 1.90
N ASN A 187 -21.83 26.30 2.44
CA ASN A 187 -22.48 25.01 2.22
C ASN A 187 -23.37 25.00 0.97
N THR A 188 -23.80 26.18 0.51
CA THR A 188 -24.52 26.35 -0.76
C THR A 188 -23.58 26.94 -1.79
N VAL A 189 -23.36 26.25 -2.92
CA VAL A 189 -22.35 26.62 -3.92
C VAL A 189 -22.81 26.34 -5.34
N THR A 190 -22.27 27.06 -6.32
CA THR A 190 -22.35 26.65 -7.72
C THR A 190 -21.38 25.49 -8.00
N PRO A 191 -21.61 24.68 -9.06
CA PRO A 191 -20.67 23.62 -9.45
C PRO A 191 -19.23 24.12 -9.69
N ASP A 192 -19.08 25.31 -10.29
CA ASP A 192 -17.76 25.90 -10.55
C ASP A 192 -17.06 26.36 -9.27
N ALA A 193 -17.80 26.98 -8.35
CA ALA A 193 -17.27 27.37 -7.04
C ALA A 193 -16.85 26.14 -6.22
N TYR A 194 -17.61 25.04 -6.30
CA TYR A 194 -17.22 23.78 -5.67
C TYR A 194 -15.96 23.19 -6.31
N ARG A 195 -15.83 23.24 -7.64
CA ARG A 195 -14.68 22.69 -8.36
C ARG A 195 -13.36 23.34 -7.96
N ALA A 196 -13.37 24.61 -7.57
CA ALA A 196 -12.19 25.29 -7.02
C ALA A 196 -11.68 24.71 -5.69
N ARG A 197 -12.49 23.89 -4.99
CA ARG A 197 -12.13 23.23 -3.72
C ARG A 197 -11.43 21.86 -3.91
N VAL A 198 -11.47 21.30 -5.12
CA VAL A 198 -11.06 19.92 -5.45
C VAL A 198 -9.72 19.88 -6.16
#